data_AF-A0AB34GLC1-F1
#
_entry.id   AF-A0AB34GLC1-F1
#
_cell.length_a   1.000
_cell.length_b   1.000
_cell.length_c   1.000
_cell.angle_alpha   90.00
_cell.angle_beta   90.00
_cell.angle_gamma   90.00
#
_symmetry.space_group_name_H-M   'P 1'
#
loop_
_entity.id
_entity.type
_entity.pdbx_description
1 polymer ?
#
loop_
_entity_poly.entity_id
_entity_poly.type
_entity_poly.pdbx_seq_one_letter_code
_entity_poly.pdbx_strand_id
1 'polypeptide(L)' 'MGKVAQTACMSACKHLATSLMQLLLEAEVRQLTLGALQQFNLDVRECEQFARSGPVPGFQEDTLQLAFIDLRQNAVSHE' A
#
# COMPACT_ATOMS: atom_id res chain seq x y z
N MET A 1 22.81 12.20 1.35
CA MET A 1 21.64 12.11 0.44
C MET A 1 20.85 10.81 0.61
N GLY A 2 21.48 9.63 0.76
CA GLY A 2 20.77 8.34 0.89
C GLY A 2 19.71 8.23 2.00
N LYS A 3 19.97 8.74 3.21
CA LYS A 3 18.99 8.71 4.31
C LYS A 3 17.72 9.53 4.03
N VAL A 4 17.83 10.65 3.33
CA VAL A 4 16.66 11.49 2.99
C VAL A 4 15.76 10.76 1.99
N ALA A 5 16.35 10.14 0.97
CA ALA A 5 15.61 9.35 0.00
C ALA A 5 14.91 8.15 0.65
N GLN A 6 15.58 7.45 1.57
CA GLN A 6 14.98 6.35 2.32
C GLN A 6 13.80 6.84 3.18
N THR A 7 13.99 7.89 3.97
CA THR A 7 12.89 8.43 4.80
C THR A 7 11.71 8.89 3.94
N ALA A 8 11.97 9.58 2.82
CA ALA A 8 10.92 10.02 1.91
C ALA A 8 10.15 8.83 1.29
N CYS A 9 10.87 7.79 0.84
CA CYS A 9 10.27 6.59 0.28
C CYS A 9 9.43 5.82 1.31
N MET A 10 9.95 5.64 2.52
CA MET A 10 9.20 5.02 3.62
C MET A 10 7.92 5.81 3.96
N SER A 11 8.03 7.14 4.07
CA SER A 11 6.87 8.00 4.31
C SER A 11 5.85 7.92 3.16
N ALA A 12 6.30 7.86 1.91
CA ALA A 12 5.42 7.71 0.76
C ALA A 12 4.70 6.35 0.78
N CYS A 13 5.40 5.24 1.03
CA CYS A 13 4.77 3.92 1.14
C CYS A 13 3.73 3.87 2.27
N LYS A 14 4.05 4.41 3.45
CA LYS A 14 3.10 4.51 4.58
C LYS A 14 1.89 5.36 4.24
N HIS A 15 2.11 6.48 3.53
CA HIS A 15 1.02 7.35 3.12
C HIS A 15 0.10 6.64 2.12
N LEU A 16 0.65 5.98 1.09
CA LEU A 16 -0.12 5.19 0.14
C LEU A 16 -0.96 4.12 0.83
N ALA A 17 -0.36 3.35 1.74
CA ALA A 17 -1.07 2.31 2.46
C ALA A 17 -2.23 2.87 3.31
N THR A 18 -1.97 3.97 4.02
CA THR A 18 -2.99 4.66 4.83
C THR A 18 -4.12 5.20 3.95
N SER A 19 -3.79 5.87 2.85
CA SER A 19 -4.78 6.47 1.95
C SER A 19 -5.67 5.41 1.30
N LEU A 20 -5.10 4.28 0.89
CA LEU A 20 -5.89 3.15 0.34
C LEU A 20 -6.79 2.52 1.42
N MET A 21 -6.31 2.36 2.65
CA MET A 21 -7.15 1.89 3.76
C MET A 21 -8.31 2.86 4.02
N GLN A 22 -8.01 4.16 4.05
CA GLN A 22 -9.01 5.20 4.28
C GLN A 22 -10.07 5.21 3.19
N LEU A 23 -9.72 4.97 1.92
CA LEU A 23 -10.69 4.85 0.83
C LEU A 23 -11.73 3.74 1.08
N LEU A 24 -11.33 2.63 1.71
CA LEU A 24 -12.26 1.53 2.07
C LEU A 24 -13.09 1.84 3.31
N LEU A 25 -12.51 2.58 4.26
CA LEU A 25 -13.13 2.89 5.55
C LEU A 25 -13.84 4.24 5.57
N GLU A 26 -13.89 4.94 4.44
CA GLU A 26 -14.46 6.26 4.33
C GLU A 26 -15.96 6.21 4.65
N ALA A 27 -16.42 7.04 5.59
CA ALA A 27 -17.76 6.95 6.16
C ALA A 27 -18.89 7.14 5.12
N GLU A 28 -18.57 7.77 3.99
CA GLU A 28 -19.49 7.98 2.86
C GLU A 28 -19.57 6.76 1.93
N VAL A 29 -18.58 5.87 1.95
CA VAL A 29 -18.56 4.63 1.17
C VAL A 29 -19.45 3.60 1.85
N ARG A 30 -20.72 3.56 1.45
CA ARG A 30 -21.70 2.61 2.00
C ARG A 30 -21.66 1.24 1.32
N GLN A 31 -21.24 1.20 0.06
CA GLN A 31 -21.14 -0.01 -0.76
C GLN A 31 -20.05 0.16 -1.80
N LEU A 32 -19.39 -0.95 -2.15
CA LEU A 32 -18.44 -1.04 -3.26
C LEU A 32 -18.99 -2.00 -4.31
N THR A 33 -18.83 -1.67 -5.58
CA THR A 33 -19.10 -2.63 -6.66
C THR A 33 -17.99 -3.68 -6.70
N LEU A 34 -18.30 -4.87 -7.22
CA LEU A 34 -17.27 -5.90 -7.42
C LEU A 34 -16.11 -5.39 -8.29
N GLY A 35 -16.41 -4.63 -9.34
CA GLY A 35 -15.38 -4.02 -10.19
C GLY A 35 -14.49 -3.02 -9.45
N ALA A 36 -15.05 -2.22 -8.54
CA ALA A 36 -14.27 -1.31 -7.70
C ALA A 36 -13.35 -2.08 -6.74
N LEU A 37 -13.84 -3.17 -6.13
CA LEU A 37 -13.04 -4.03 -5.26
C LEU A 37 -11.90 -4.73 -6.03
N GLN A 38 -12.18 -5.20 -7.25
CA GLN A 38 -11.15 -5.78 -8.12
C GLN A 38 -10.08 -4.76 -8.50
N GLN A 39 -10.48 -3.52 -8.84
CA GLN A 39 -9.54 -2.46 -9.15
C GLN A 39 -8.70 -2.08 -7.92
N PHE A 40 -9.32 -1.97 -6.75
CA PHE A 40 -8.62 -1.74 -5.50
C PHE A 40 -7.55 -2.82 -5.24
N ASN A 41 -7.89 -4.08 -5.48
CA ASN A 41 -6.94 -5.19 -5.38
C ASN A 41 -5.74 -5.06 -6.34
N LEU A 42 -5.97 -4.55 -7.56
CA LEU A 42 -4.89 -4.24 -8.49
C LEU A 42 -4.00 -3.12 -7.95
N ASP A 43 -4.60 -2.04 -7.45
CA ASP A 43 -3.86 -0.89 -6.90
C ASP A 43 -2.97 -1.30 -5.71
N VAL A 44 -3.45 -2.17 -4.83
CA VAL A 44 -2.65 -2.74 -3.73
C VAL A 44 -1.50 -3.58 -4.27
N ARG A 45 -1.73 -4.43 -5.28
CA ARG A 45 -0.69 -5.26 -5.91
C ARG A 45 0.41 -4.42 -6.56
N GLU A 46 0.05 -3.33 -7.23
CA GLU A 46 1.02 -2.41 -7.84
C GLU A 46 1.87 -1.70 -6.78
N CYS A 47 1.26 -1.28 -5.66
CA CYS A 47 2.00 -0.71 -4.54
C CYS A 47 3.00 -1.71 -3.92
N GLU A 48 2.58 -2.97 -3.73
CA GLU A 48 3.46 -4.05 -3.27
C GLU A 48 4.58 -4.34 -4.27
N GLN A 49 4.29 -4.33 -5.57
CA GLN A 49 5.30 -4.51 -6.61
C GLN A 49 6.31 -3.37 -6.60
N PHE A 50 5.86 -2.12 -6.44
CA PHE A 50 6.75 -0.98 -6.27
C PHE A 50 7.66 -1.17 -5.06
N ALA A 51 7.13 -1.58 -3.89
CA ALA A 51 7.95 -1.84 -2.70
C ALA A 51 9.00 -2.93 -2.94
N ARG A 52 8.61 -4.03 -3.61
CA ARG A 52 9.51 -5.15 -3.96
C ARG A 52 10.58 -4.78 -4.98
N SER A 53 10.36 -3.76 -5.81
CA SER A 53 11.32 -3.33 -6.83
C SER A 53 12.61 -2.72 -6.27
N GLY A 54 12.67 -2.45 -4.95
CA GLY A 54 13.80 -1.78 -4.32
C GLY A 54 13.97 -0.32 -4.80
N PRO A 55 12.93 0.52 -4.70
CA PRO A 55 12.88 1.83 -5.36
C PRO A 55 13.92 2.84 -4.84
N VAL A 56 14.46 2.61 -3.63
CA VAL A 56 15.57 3.38 -3.07
C VAL A 56 16.58 2.41 -2.45
N PRO A 57 17.88 2.53 -2.76
CA PRO A 57 18.90 1.62 -2.21
C PRO A 57 19.11 1.81 -0.70
N GLY A 58 19.52 0.73 -0.04
CA GLY A 58 19.94 0.72 1.37
C GLY A 58 18.82 0.46 2.38
N PHE A 59 17.64 0.07 1.94
CA PHE A 59 16.69 -0.66 2.79
C PHE A 59 17.16 -2.11 2.99
N GLN A 60 16.80 -2.71 4.13
CA GLN A 60 16.86 -4.17 4.26
C GLN A 60 15.77 -4.78 3.38
N GLU A 61 15.97 -6.02 2.95
CA GLU A 61 14.94 -6.78 2.22
C GLU A 61 13.62 -6.74 2.99
N ASP A 62 12.53 -6.65 2.23
CA ASP A 62 11.15 -6.63 2.72
C ASP A 62 10.72 -5.46 3.61
N THR A 63 11.61 -4.52 3.95
CA THR A 63 11.29 -3.39 4.84
C THR A 63 10.17 -2.50 4.32
N LEU A 64 10.10 -2.24 3.01
CA LEU A 64 9.05 -1.42 2.42
C LEU A 64 7.72 -2.17 2.31
N GLN A 65 7.77 -3.49 2.12
CA GLN A 65 6.61 -4.37 2.03
C GLN A 65 5.82 -4.38 3.34
N LEU A 66 6.49 -4.21 4.49
CA LEU A 66 5.85 -4.09 5.80
C LEU A 66 4.81 -2.96 5.86
N ALA A 67 4.97 -1.89 5.06
CA ALA A 67 3.99 -0.79 5.03
C ALA A 67 2.62 -1.21 4.49
N PHE A 68 2.53 -2.33 3.76
CA PHE A 68 1.32 -2.76 3.06
C PHE A 68 0.67 -4.02 3.66
N ILE A 69 1.27 -4.65 4.67
CA ILE A 69 0.75 -5.91 5.26
C ILE A 69 -0.67 -5.73 5.81
N ASP A 70 -0.88 -4.69 6.63
CA ASP A 70 -2.19 -4.43 7.23
C ASP A 70 -3.23 -4.12 6.15
N LEU A 71 -2.83 -3.42 5.09
CA LEU A 71 -3.72 -3.13 3.96
C LEU A 71 -4.14 -4.42 3.26
N ARG A 72 -3.19 -5.32 2.95
CA ARG A 72 -3.49 -6.61 2.31
C ARG A 72 -4.42 -7.47 3.16
N GLN A 73 -4.13 -7.58 4.45
CA GLN A 73 -4.91 -8.43 5.35
C GLN A 73 -6.33 -7.91 5.54
N ASN A 74 -6.53 -6.60 5.68
CA ASN A 74 -7.87 -6.06 5.94
C ASN A 74 -8.68 -5.84 4.66
N ALA A 75 -8.05 -5.58 3.52
CA ALA A 75 -8.76 -5.30 2.28
C ALA A 75 -9.11 -6.55 1.45
N VAL A 76 -8.38 -7.66 1.62
CA VAL A 76 -8.40 -8.78 0.67
C VAL A 76 -8.79 -10.11 1.32
N SER A 77 -9.01 -10.16 2.63
CA SER A 77 -9.47 -11.38 3.33
C SER A 77 -10.93 -11.77 3.03
N HIS A 78 -11.59 -11.11 2.08
CA HIS A 78 -12.99 -11.36 1.71
C HIS A 78 -13.18 -12.05 0.35
N GLU A 79 -12.11 -12.57 -0.25
CA GLU A 79 -12.20 -13.57 -1.34
C GLU A 79 -12.10 -15.01 -0.80
#